data_AF-A0AA92UDD9-F1
#
_entry.id   AF-A0AA92UDD9-F1
#
_cell.length_a   1.000
_cell.length_b   1.000
_cell.length_c   1.000
_cell.angle_alpha   90.00
_cell.angle_beta   90.00
_cell.angle_gamma   90.00
#
_symmetry.space_group_name_H-M   'P 1'
#
loop_
_entity.id
_entity.type
_entity.pdbx_description
1 polymer ?
#
loop_
_entity_poly.entity_id
_entity_poly.type
_entity_poly.pdbx_seq_one_letter_code
_entity_poly.pdbx_strand_id
1 'polypeptide(L)'
;MDRIVNKIAGLGVPGIMLMVAISMTGLSGAAAITAALALLGPGGMLGGIAFLLLAGAITSALTEFGFDALFKAVIKKLYKNGETKETIRRKIEKGPWSKKLKAKAISDLGKL
;
A
#
# COMPACT_ATOMS: atom_id res chain seq x y z
N MET A 1 -12.22 20.96 16.91
CA MET A 1 -12.08 20.30 15.59
C MET A 1 -10.62 19.98 15.30
N ASP A 2 -9.72 20.95 15.49
CA ASP A 2 -8.29 20.87 15.17
C ASP A 2 -7.54 19.70 15.81
N ARG A 3 -7.87 19.33 17.05
CA ARG A 3 -7.24 18.18 17.71
C ARG A 3 -7.47 16.86 16.97
N ILE A 4 -8.67 16.65 16.40
CA ILE A 4 -8.99 15.44 15.63
C ILE A 4 -8.35 15.51 14.25
N VAL A 5 -8.41 16.69 13.61
CA VAL A 5 -7.75 16.94 12.32
C VAL A 5 -6.25 16.66 12.40
N ASN A 6 -5.57 17.16 13.44
CA ASN A 6 -4.14 16.93 13.65
C ASN A 6 -3.82 15.44 13.88
N LYS A 7 -4.70 14.69 14.56
CA LYS A 7 -4.53 13.23 14.70
C LYS A 7 -4.66 12.50 13.37
N ILE A 8 -5.66 12.85 12.56
CA ILE A 8 -5.87 12.23 11.24
C ILE A 8 -4.72 12.61 10.30
N ALA A 9 -4.32 13.88 10.28
CA ALA A 9 -3.18 14.36 9.51
C ALA A 9 -1.88 13.66 9.92
N GLY A 10 -1.68 13.42 11.23
CA GLY A 10 -0.53 12.66 11.74
C GLY A 10 -0.51 11.19 11.29
N LEU A 11 -1.67 10.60 10.96
CA LEU A 11 -1.77 9.27 10.36
C LEU A 11 -1.65 9.29 8.84
N GLY A 12 -1.74 10.47 8.20
CA GLY A 12 -1.65 10.65 6.76
C GLY A 12 -2.78 9.96 5.97
N VAL A 13 -2.43 9.41 4.81
CA VAL A 13 -3.38 8.71 3.90
C VAL A 13 -4.13 7.57 4.62
N PRO A 14 -3.49 6.72 5.44
CA PRO A 14 -4.21 5.72 6.26
C PRO A 14 -5.32 6.30 7.14
N GLY A 15 -5.09 7.48 7.75
CA GLY A 15 -6.10 8.14 8.58
C GLY A 15 -7.34 8.55 7.78
N ILE A 16 -7.13 9.05 6.57
CA ILE A 16 -8.21 9.42 5.64
C ILE A 16 -8.98 8.17 5.20
N MET A 17 -8.29 7.07 4.87
CA MET A 17 -8.93 5.81 4.49
C MET A 17 -9.84 5.27 5.59
N LEU A 18 -9.38 5.29 6.84
CA LEU A 18 -10.21 4.89 7.99
C LEU A 18 -11.44 5.78 8.16
N MET A 19 -11.29 7.10 8.01
CA MET A 19 -12.41 8.03 8.11
C MET A 19 -13.48 7.77 7.03
N VAL A 20 -13.05 7.53 5.79
CA VAL A 20 -13.95 7.16 4.69
C VAL A 20 -14.65 5.83 4.99
N ALA A 21 -13.92 4.81 5.42
CA ALA A 21 -14.50 3.50 5.75
C ALA A 21 -15.54 3.60 6.88
N ILE A 22 -15.28 4.39 7.93
CA ILE A 22 -16.24 4.64 9.02
C ILE A 22 -17.53 5.28 8.47
N SER A 23 -17.42 6.26 7.57
CA SER A 23 -18.58 6.93 6.98
C SER A 23 -19.50 5.99 6.19
N MET A 24 -18.95 4.88 5.67
CA MET A 24 -19.71 3.88 4.91
C MET A 24 -20.47 2.89 5.79
N THR A 25 -20.20 2.84 7.11
CA THR A 25 -20.76 1.79 7.99
C THR A 25 -22.19 2.06 8.46
N GLY A 26 -22.63 3.32 8.52
CA GLY A 26 -23.90 3.71 9.15
C GLY A 26 -23.97 3.46 10.66
N LEU A 27 -22.88 3.01 11.29
CA LEU A 27 -22.77 2.70 12.71
C LEU A 27 -22.13 3.86 13.47
N SER A 28 -22.15 3.79 14.81
CA SER A 28 -21.49 4.76 15.68
C SER A 28 -20.60 4.09 16.72
N GLY A 29 -19.64 4.86 17.26
CA GLY A 29 -18.75 4.39 18.33
C GLY A 29 -17.87 3.20 17.91
N ALA A 30 -17.66 2.26 18.84
CA ALA A 30 -16.77 1.11 18.63
C ALA A 30 -17.23 0.16 17.51
N ALA A 31 -18.54 0.07 17.28
CA ALA A 31 -19.11 -0.75 16.20
C ALA A 31 -18.71 -0.20 14.83
N ALA A 32 -18.72 1.13 14.66
CA ALA A 32 -18.29 1.78 13.43
C ALA A 32 -16.81 1.54 13.13
N ILE A 33 -15.95 1.61 14.14
CA ILE A 33 -14.51 1.35 14.00
C ILE A 33 -14.29 -0.11 13.59
N THR A 34 -14.96 -1.05 14.25
CA THR A 34 -14.85 -2.49 13.97
C THR A 34 -15.29 -2.83 12.55
N ALA A 35 -16.46 -2.33 12.15
CA ALA A 35 -16.99 -2.54 10.81
C ALA A 35 -16.12 -1.87 9.74
N ALA A 36 -15.63 -0.66 9.98
CA ALA A 36 -14.74 0.05 9.06
C ALA A 36 -13.42 -0.69 8.85
N LEU A 37 -12.81 -1.20 9.93
CA LEU A 37 -11.60 -2.01 9.82
C LEU A 37 -11.89 -3.31 9.07
N ALA A 38 -13.02 -3.96 9.33
CA ALA A 38 -13.42 -5.14 8.57
C ALA A 38 -13.66 -4.87 7.07
N LEU A 39 -14.10 -3.65 6.71
CA LEU A 39 -14.23 -3.23 5.31
C LEU A 39 -12.89 -2.98 4.62
N LEU A 40 -11.84 -2.61 5.36
CA LEU A 40 -10.54 -2.24 4.79
C LEU A 40 -9.65 -3.43 4.43
N GLY A 41 -9.92 -4.64 4.95
CA GLY A 41 -9.07 -5.78 4.66
C GLY A 41 -9.73 -7.15 4.88
N PRO A 42 -9.28 -8.19 4.16
CA PRO A 42 -9.78 -9.55 4.32
C PRO A 42 -9.43 -10.11 5.71
N GLY A 43 -10.29 -10.95 6.28
CA GLY A 43 -10.11 -11.45 7.65
C GLY A 43 -10.68 -10.53 8.73
N GLY A 44 -11.56 -9.59 8.35
CA GLY A 44 -12.26 -8.71 9.28
C GLY A 44 -11.34 -7.64 9.87
N MET A 45 -11.57 -7.28 11.12
CA MET A 45 -10.85 -6.17 11.78
C MET A 45 -9.33 -6.33 11.72
N LEU A 46 -8.81 -7.55 11.95
CA LEU A 46 -7.37 -7.82 11.94
C LEU A 46 -6.74 -7.52 10.57
N GLY A 47 -7.46 -7.88 9.49
CA GLY A 47 -7.07 -7.56 8.13
C GLY A 47 -6.98 -6.06 7.88
N GLY A 48 -7.99 -5.31 8.32
CA GLY A 48 -8.00 -3.86 8.23
C GLY A 48 -6.86 -3.18 8.99
N ILE A 49 -6.57 -3.65 10.21
CA ILE A 49 -5.45 -3.12 11.01
C ILE A 49 -4.13 -3.38 10.28
N ALA A 50 -3.89 -4.61 9.84
CA ALA A 50 -2.69 -4.96 9.10
C ALA A 50 -2.55 -4.13 7.81
N PHE A 51 -3.65 -3.93 7.09
CA PHE A 51 -3.69 -3.09 5.89
C PHE A 51 -3.29 -1.64 6.18
N LEU A 52 -3.85 -1.01 7.21
CA LEU A 52 -3.53 0.38 7.55
C LEU A 52 -2.07 0.55 8.00
N LEU A 53 -1.55 -0.38 8.79
CA LEU A 53 -0.14 -0.37 9.22
C LEU A 53 0.79 -0.49 8.01
N LEU A 54 0.51 -1.42 7.09
CA LEU A 54 1.29 -1.61 5.88
C LEU A 54 1.19 -0.38 4.95
N ALA A 55 0.00 0.17 4.75
CA ALA A 55 -0.22 1.36 3.95
C ALA A 55 0.55 2.57 4.51
N GLY A 56 0.56 2.72 5.84
CA GLY A 56 1.37 3.73 6.52
C GLY A 56 2.86 3.54 6.27
N ALA A 57 3.38 2.33 6.48
CA ALA A 57 4.80 2.01 6.25
C ALA A 57 5.23 2.25 4.79
N ILE A 58 4.40 1.85 3.82
CA ILE A 58 4.64 2.08 2.39
C ILE A 58 4.63 3.59 2.10
N THR A 59 3.70 4.35 2.67
CA THR A 59 3.63 5.81 2.46
C THR A 59 4.88 6.52 2.98
N SER A 60 5.36 6.14 4.17
CA SER A 60 6.62 6.67 4.72
C SER A 60 7.80 6.34 3.81
N ALA A 61 7.92 5.08 3.38
CA ALA A 61 9.00 4.67 2.48
C ALA A 61 8.93 5.39 1.12
N LEU A 62 7.73 5.62 0.59
CA LEU A 62 7.53 6.37 -0.65
C LEU A 62 7.95 7.83 -0.50
N THR A 63 7.68 8.43 0.65
CA THR A 63 8.06 9.82 0.96
C THR A 63 9.58 9.95 1.11
N GLU A 64 10.23 8.96 1.71
CA GLU A 64 11.66 8.97 1.99
C GLU A 64 12.52 8.61 0.76
N PHE A 65 12.16 7.56 0.03
CA PHE A 65 12.99 6.99 -1.04
C PHE A 65 12.47 7.30 -2.45
N GLY A 66 11.22 7.75 -2.57
CA GLY A 66 10.53 7.88 -3.85
C GLY A 66 10.12 6.54 -4.45
N PHE A 67 9.14 6.59 -5.36
CA PHE A 67 8.57 5.38 -5.98
C PHE A 67 9.61 4.58 -6.77
N ASP A 68 10.45 5.25 -7.56
CA ASP A 68 11.40 4.61 -8.47
C ASP A 68 12.43 3.74 -7.73
N ALA A 69 13.01 4.25 -6.64
CA ALA A 69 14.02 3.53 -5.87
C ALA A 69 13.41 2.33 -5.15
N LEU A 70 12.24 2.50 -4.53
CA LEU A 70 11.50 1.43 -3.88
C LEU A 70 11.14 0.32 -4.87
N PHE A 71 10.61 0.69 -6.02
CA PHE A 71 10.19 -0.28 -7.02
C PHE A 71 11.37 -1.11 -7.55
N LYS A 72 12.51 -0.46 -7.82
CA LYS A 72 13.75 -1.16 -8.19
C LYS A 72 14.26 -2.08 -7.08
N ALA A 73 14.19 -1.64 -5.82
CA ALA A 73 14.59 -2.44 -4.66
C ALA A 73 13.73 -3.70 -4.52
N VAL A 74 12.40 -3.59 -4.74
CA VAL A 74 11.48 -4.72 -4.73
C VAL A 74 11.83 -5.72 -5.83
N ILE A 75 12.02 -5.26 -7.08
CA ILE A 75 12.42 -6.14 -8.21
C ILE A 75 13.73 -6.88 -7.89
N LYS A 76 14.73 -6.17 -7.38
CA LYS A 76 16.01 -6.76 -6.96
C LYS A 76 15.83 -7.79 -5.85
N LYS A 77 14.93 -7.55 -4.89
CA LYS A 77 14.63 -8.48 -3.81
C LYS A 77 13.93 -9.74 -4.32
N LEU A 78 12.98 -9.61 -5.25
CA LEU A 78 12.32 -10.78 -5.88
C LEU A 78 13.33 -11.69 -6.58
N TYR A 79 14.25 -11.09 -7.35
CA TYR A 79 15.31 -11.85 -8.01
C TYR A 79 16.23 -12.55 -7.00
N LYS A 80 16.66 -11.84 -5.95
CA LYS A 80 17.48 -12.42 -4.86
C LYS A 80 16.77 -13.52 -4.07
N ASN A 81 15.44 -13.51 -4.03
CA ASN A 81 14.64 -14.55 -3.39
C ASN A 81 14.43 -15.79 -4.28
N GLY A 82 15.07 -15.86 -5.45
CA GLY A 82 15.06 -17.02 -6.33
C GLY A 82 14.05 -16.96 -7.47
N GLU A 83 13.29 -15.86 -7.64
CA GLU A 83 12.44 -15.71 -8.82
C GLU A 83 13.29 -15.45 -10.07
N THR A 84 12.97 -16.12 -11.17
CA THR A 84 13.68 -15.90 -12.44
C THR A 84 13.26 -14.58 -13.08
N LYS A 85 14.14 -14.02 -13.92
CA LYS A 85 13.85 -12.79 -14.69
C LYS A 85 12.56 -12.92 -15.51
N GLU A 86 12.30 -14.09 -16.08
CA GLU A 86 11.07 -14.34 -16.86
C GLU A 86 9.80 -14.28 -16.00
N THR A 87 9.82 -14.85 -14.80
CA THR A 87 8.66 -14.80 -13.89
C THR A 87 8.40 -13.38 -13.41
N ILE A 88 9.47 -12.65 -13.06
CA ILE A 88 9.38 -11.24 -12.62
C ILE A 88 8.87 -10.36 -13.77
N ARG A 89 9.39 -10.54 -14.99
CA ARG A 89 8.93 -9.82 -16.19
C ARG A 89 7.44 -10.04 -16.43
N ARG A 90 6.97 -11.28 -16.35
CA ARG A 90 5.55 -11.62 -16.52
C ARG A 90 4.66 -10.95 -15.46
N LYS A 91 5.10 -10.92 -14.20
CA LYS A 91 4.42 -10.18 -13.12
C LYS A 91 4.36 -8.69 -13.45
N ILE A 92 5.44 -8.15 -14.00
CA ILE A 92 5.52 -6.74 -14.38
C ILE A 92 4.53 -6.39 -15.50
N GLU A 93 4.49 -7.22 -16.53
CA GLU A 93 3.65 -6.99 -17.71
C GLU A 93 2.15 -7.14 -17.39
N LYS A 94 1.80 -8.09 -16.50
CA LYS A 94 0.40 -8.29 -16.05
C LYS A 94 -0.09 -7.25 -15.06
N GLY A 95 0.82 -6.49 -14.42
CA GLY A 95 0.46 -5.48 -13.44
C GLY A 95 -0.41 -4.35 -14.00
N PRO A 96 -1.34 -3.77 -13.22
CA PRO A 96 -2.20 -2.65 -13.65
C PRO A 96 -1.44 -1.32 -13.58
N TRP A 97 -0.34 -1.19 -14.33
CA TRP A 97 0.55 -0.02 -14.29
C TRP A 97 0.73 0.61 -15.67
N SER A 98 1.22 1.84 -15.70
CA SER A 98 1.48 2.57 -16.94
C SER A 98 2.55 1.90 -17.80
N LYS A 99 2.46 2.06 -19.13
CA LYS A 99 3.47 1.55 -20.08
C LYS A 99 4.87 2.03 -19.75
N LYS A 100 5.01 3.30 -19.32
CA LYS A 100 6.27 3.91 -18.89
C LYS A 100 6.88 3.18 -17.69
N LEU A 101 6.08 2.88 -16.66
CA LEU A 101 6.55 2.17 -15.48
C LEU A 101 6.98 0.74 -15.83
N LYS A 102 6.20 0.03 -16.65
CA LYS A 102 6.55 -1.32 -17.12
C LYS A 102 7.89 -1.33 -17.87
N ALA A 103 8.07 -0.41 -18.82
CA ALA A 103 9.32 -0.31 -19.59
C ALA A 103 10.54 -0.06 -18.69
N LYS A 104 10.40 0.85 -17.70
CA LYS A 104 11.47 1.14 -16.74
C LYS A 104 11.79 -0.09 -15.87
N ALA A 105 10.77 -0.78 -15.36
CA ALA A 105 10.90 -2.00 -14.56
C ALA A 105 11.71 -3.09 -15.26
N ILE A 106 11.37 -3.34 -16.54
CA ILE A 106 12.00 -4.36 -17.38
C ILE A 106 13.45 -3.97 -17.68
N SER A 107 13.71 -2.68 -17.93
CA SER A 107 15.07 -2.17 -18.11
C SER A 107 15.93 -2.38 -16.86
N ASP A 108 15.38 -2.06 -15.66
CA ASP A 108 16.10 -2.27 -14.41
C ASP A 108 16.33 -3.76 -14.11
N LEU A 109 15.37 -4.64 -14.43
CA LEU A 109 15.53 -6.10 -14.32
C LEU A 109 16.62 -6.65 -15.26
N GLY A 110 16.75 -6.09 -16.47
CA GLY A 110 17.78 -6.47 -17.42
C GLY A 110 19.20 -6.15 -16.94
N LYS A 111 19.35 -5.15 -16.07
CA LYS A 111 20.63 -4.70 -15.48
C LYS A 111 21.03 -5.45 -14.20
N LEU A 112 20.15 -6.32 -13.67
CA LEU A 112 20.43 -7.20 -12.52
C LEU A 112 21.16 -8.46 -12.96
#